data_AF-A0A7X7DHA1-F1
#
_entry.id   AF-A0A7X7DHA1-F1
#
_cell.length_a   1.000
_cell.length_b   1.000
_cell.length_c   1.000
_cell.angle_alpha   90.00
_cell.angle_beta   90.00
_cell.angle_gamma   90.00
#
_symmetry.space_group_name_H-M   'P 1'
#
loop_
_entity.id
_entity.type
_entity.pdbx_description
1 polymer ?
#
loop_
_entity_poly.entity_id
_entity_poly.type
_entity_poly.pdbx_seq_one_letter_code
_entity_poly.pdbx_strand_id
1 'polypeptide(L)'
;MPCCGQHSGNGSGAVDRRVGNENYIRPDEPCVLCAEKHLSTAYALAKENGYESINRHAIIGQLVAASWHLYADNSAIAGKIRDIRHLIQKRREAEVDWNTVLVEVDALASRETRDTSAAPSQTTP
;
A
#
# COMPACT_ATOMS: atom_id res chain seq x y z
N MET A 1 -7.84 -12.49 -0.16
CA MET A 1 -7.48 -11.69 -1.34
C MET A 1 -5.96 -11.51 -1.36
N PRO A 2 -5.25 -11.92 -2.43
CA PRO A 2 -3.82 -11.64 -2.60
C PRO A 2 -3.57 -10.12 -2.71
N CYS A 3 -2.45 -9.62 -2.17
CA CYS A 3 -2.19 -8.18 -1.93
C CYS A 3 -2.10 -7.32 -3.20
N CYS A 4 -1.67 -7.86 -4.35
CA CYS A 4 -1.48 -7.12 -5.62
C CYS A 4 -1.19 -8.01 -6.88
N GLY A 5 -1.63 -9.27 -6.94
CA GLY A 5 -1.28 -10.17 -8.07
C GLY A 5 0.19 -10.61 -8.13
N GLN A 6 1.10 -9.98 -7.39
CA GLN A 6 2.43 -10.53 -7.10
C GLN A 6 2.40 -11.53 -5.94
N HIS A 7 1.37 -11.50 -5.09
CA HIS A 7 1.15 -12.45 -3.99
C HIS A 7 0.16 -13.57 -4.34
N SER A 8 -0.23 -13.73 -5.61
CA SER A 8 -0.87 -14.98 -6.05
C SER A 8 0.22 -16.05 -6.13
N GLY A 9 0.62 -16.56 -4.97
CA GLY A 9 1.44 -17.76 -4.93
C GLY A 9 0.70 -18.86 -5.67
N ASN A 10 1.26 -19.31 -6.79
CA ASN A 10 1.04 -20.66 -7.29
C ASN A 10 1.66 -21.61 -6.27
N GLY A 11 0.96 -21.81 -5.15
CA GLY A 11 1.47 -22.53 -4.00
C GLY A 11 0.30 -23.07 -3.22
N SER A 12 -0.07 -24.30 -3.56
CA SER A 12 -0.99 -25.14 -2.81
C SER A 12 -0.70 -25.06 -1.29
N GLY A 13 -1.56 -24.36 -0.55
CA GLY A 13 -2.01 -24.71 0.80
C GLY A 13 -1.00 -24.99 1.93
N ALA A 14 0.30 -24.74 1.77
CA ALA A 14 1.28 -24.97 2.83
C ALA A 14 1.80 -23.63 3.35
N VAL A 15 1.61 -23.40 4.66
CA VAL A 15 2.18 -22.27 5.39
C VAL A 15 3.70 -22.40 5.31
N ASP A 16 4.31 -21.71 4.35
CA ASP A 16 5.72 -21.86 4.00
C ASP A 16 6.62 -21.33 5.12
N ARG A 17 7.35 -22.24 5.75
CA ARG A 17 8.20 -22.00 6.92
C ARG A 17 9.68 -22.01 6.56
N ARG A 18 10.07 -21.84 5.28
CA ARG A 18 11.47 -21.91 4.88
C ARG A 18 11.90 -20.73 4.02
N VAL A 19 12.85 -19.99 4.59
CA VAL A 19 13.81 -19.12 3.90
C VAL A 19 14.38 -19.92 2.72
N GLY A 20 13.99 -19.58 1.48
CA GLY A 20 14.48 -20.28 0.29
C GLY A 20 13.55 -20.33 -0.93
N ASN A 21 12.38 -19.68 -0.91
CA ASN A 21 11.55 -19.53 -2.11
C ASN A 21 11.92 -18.23 -2.83
N GLU A 22 12.39 -18.34 -4.07
CA GLU A 22 12.74 -17.24 -4.98
C GLU A 22 11.55 -16.31 -5.27
N ASN A 23 10.32 -16.77 -4.96
CA ASN A 23 9.07 -16.04 -5.09
C ASN A 23 8.48 -15.59 -3.74
N TYR A 24 9.26 -15.62 -2.65
CA TYR A 24 8.81 -15.09 -1.36
C TYR A 24 8.90 -13.57 -1.35
N ILE A 25 7.76 -12.94 -1.63
CA ILE A 25 7.61 -11.48 -1.53
C ILE A 25 7.31 -11.12 -0.09
N ARG A 26 8.23 -10.38 0.53
CA ARG A 26 8.04 -9.90 1.90
C ARG A 26 6.85 -8.93 1.97
N PRO A 27 6.07 -8.94 3.07
CA PRO A 27 4.95 -8.00 3.23
C PRO A 27 5.35 -6.52 3.17
N ASP A 28 6.63 -6.19 3.36
CA ASP A 28 7.19 -4.84 3.31
C ASP A 28 7.99 -4.55 2.03
N GLU A 29 7.97 -5.44 1.03
CA GLU A 29 8.61 -5.17 -0.27
C GLU A 29 7.95 -3.98 -0.99
N PRO A 30 8.72 -3.12 -1.68
CA PRO A 30 8.17 -1.99 -2.41
C PRO A 30 7.11 -2.43 -3.43
N CYS A 31 5.91 -1.84 -3.35
CA CYS A 31 4.81 -2.16 -4.25
C CYS A 31 3.78 -1.02 -4.28
N VAL A 32 3.74 -0.29 -5.39
CA VAL A 32 2.83 0.85 -5.58
C VAL A 32 1.36 0.44 -5.39
N LEU A 33 0.94 -0.71 -5.92
CA LEU A 33 -0.45 -1.16 -5.85
C LEU A 33 -0.86 -1.59 -4.43
N CYS A 34 0.03 -2.24 -3.67
CA CYS A 34 -0.25 -2.49 -2.25
C CYS A 34 -0.29 -1.15 -1.48
N ALA A 35 0.57 -0.18 -1.81
CA ALA A 35 0.51 1.15 -1.19
C ALA A 35 -0.82 1.87 -1.43
N GLU A 36 -1.31 1.88 -2.67
CA GLU A 36 -2.62 2.44 -3.05
C GLU A 36 -3.76 1.77 -2.28
N LYS A 37 -3.76 0.44 -2.22
CA LYS A 37 -4.77 -0.32 -1.47
C LYS A 37 -4.76 0.05 0.02
N HIS A 38 -3.59 0.13 0.64
CA HIS A 38 -3.46 0.49 2.05
C HIS A 38 -3.91 1.93 2.30
N LEU A 39 -3.54 2.88 1.43
CA LEU A 39 -3.99 4.27 1.51
C LEU A 39 -5.50 4.40 1.34
N SER A 40 -6.08 3.70 0.35
CA SER A 40 -7.53 3.66 0.11
C SER A 40 -8.28 3.09 1.30
N THR A 41 -7.75 2.03 1.92
CA THR A 41 -8.33 1.45 3.14
C THR A 41 -8.28 2.45 4.30
N ALA A 42 -7.15 3.15 4.48
CA ALA A 42 -7.03 4.20 5.51
C ALA A 42 -8.06 5.32 5.30
N TYR A 43 -8.25 5.76 4.06
CA TYR A 43 -9.22 6.80 3.70
C TYR A 43 -10.66 6.34 3.94
N ALA A 44 -11.03 5.13 3.50
CA ALA A 44 -12.37 4.58 3.73
C ALA A 44 -12.70 4.51 5.23
N LEU A 45 -11.78 3.99 6.04
CA LEU A 45 -11.92 3.97 7.49
C LEU A 45 -12.12 5.37 8.07
N ALA A 46 -11.37 6.36 7.60
CA ALA A 46 -11.49 7.75 8.07
C ALA A 46 -12.85 8.38 7.70
N LYS A 47 -13.42 8.05 6.54
CA LYS A 47 -14.69 8.64 6.05
C LYS A 47 -15.93 7.91 6.53
N GLU A 48 -15.88 6.59 6.65
CA GLU A 48 -17.04 5.77 7.02
C GLU A 48 -17.14 5.55 8.53
N ASN A 49 -15.99 5.35 9.19
CA ASN A 49 -15.94 5.00 10.61
C ASN A 49 -15.35 6.12 11.48
N GLY A 50 -15.02 7.27 10.89
CA GLY A 50 -14.48 8.44 11.59
C GLY A 50 -13.11 8.18 12.21
N TYR A 51 -12.78 8.86 13.31
CA TYR A 51 -11.49 8.69 14.00
C TYR A 51 -11.65 8.16 15.42
N GLU A 52 -12.61 7.27 15.66
CA GLU A 52 -12.79 6.59 16.96
C GLU A 52 -11.54 5.80 17.37
N SER A 53 -11.36 5.50 18.66
CA SER A 53 -10.08 4.96 19.18
C SER A 53 -9.55 3.74 18.42
N ILE A 54 -10.39 2.70 18.23
CA ILE A 54 -10.04 1.47 17.53
C ILE A 54 -9.79 1.75 16.05
N ASN A 55 -10.67 2.55 15.43
CA ASN A 55 -10.55 2.86 14.02
C ASN A 55 -9.29 3.68 13.70
N ARG A 56 -8.94 4.61 14.58
CA ARG A 56 -7.73 5.41 14.48
C ARG A 56 -6.48 4.56 14.48
N HIS A 57 -6.42 3.51 15.31
CA HIS A 57 -5.30 2.57 15.29
C HIS A 57 -5.24 1.81 13.96
N ALA A 58 -6.39 1.40 13.41
CA ALA A 58 -6.44 0.76 12.10
C ALA A 58 -5.95 1.71 10.99
N ILE A 59 -6.42 2.96 10.95
CA ILE A 59 -5.97 3.99 10.00
C ILE A 59 -4.46 4.18 10.09
N ILE A 60 -3.91 4.33 11.32
CA ILE A 60 -2.46 4.47 11.53
C ILE A 60 -1.71 3.27 10.96
N GLY A 61 -2.17 2.05 11.21
CA GLY A 61 -1.56 0.84 10.68
C GLY A 61 -1.56 0.79 9.16
N GLN A 62 -2.68 1.16 8.53
CA GLN A 62 -2.79 1.23 7.07
C GLN A 62 -1.84 2.28 6.46
N LEU A 63 -1.71 3.46 7.09
CA LEU A 63 -0.76 4.49 6.65
C LEU A 63 0.71 4.07 6.81
N VAL A 64 1.04 3.30 7.85
CA VAL A 64 2.39 2.71 8.01
C VAL A 64 2.68 1.75 6.86
N ALA A 65 1.77 0.82 6.58
CA ALA A 65 1.94 -0.14 5.49
C ALA A 65 2.09 0.55 4.13
N ALA A 66 1.23 1.53 3.82
CA ALA A 66 1.35 2.32 2.59
C ALA A 66 2.70 3.04 2.48
N SER A 67 3.19 3.62 3.59
CA SER A 67 4.50 4.29 3.62
C SER A 67 5.67 3.33 3.39
N TRP A 68 5.61 2.11 3.91
CA TRP A 68 6.67 1.11 3.73
C TRP A 68 6.80 0.69 2.28
N HIS A 69 5.68 0.41 1.62
CA HIS A 69 5.68 0.04 0.20
C HIS A 69 6.20 1.14 -0.74
N LEU A 70 6.24 2.40 -0.30
CA LEU A 70 6.74 3.53 -1.09
C LEU A 70 8.11 4.03 -0.63
N TYR A 71 8.64 3.55 0.51
CA TYR A 71 9.78 4.20 1.15
C TYR A 71 11.06 4.18 0.30
N ALA A 72 11.35 3.06 -0.37
CA ALA A 72 12.56 2.90 -1.17
C ALA A 72 12.50 3.74 -2.46
N ASP A 73 11.42 3.60 -3.23
CA ASP A 73 11.37 4.10 -4.60
C ASP A 73 10.60 5.43 -4.75
N ASN A 74 9.73 5.75 -3.77
CA ASN A 74 8.81 6.89 -3.81
C ASN A 74 8.80 7.64 -2.46
N SER A 75 10.00 7.88 -1.92
CA SER A 75 10.22 8.39 -0.56
C SER A 75 9.53 9.73 -0.26
N ALA A 76 9.37 10.60 -1.27
CA ALA A 76 8.66 11.87 -1.14
C ALA A 76 7.17 11.67 -0.81
N ILE A 77 6.50 10.76 -1.53
CA ILE A 77 5.09 10.41 -1.29
C ILE A 77 4.96 9.66 0.05
N ALA A 78 5.89 8.74 0.33
CA ALA A 78 5.96 8.07 1.63
C ALA A 78 6.09 9.06 2.81
N GLY A 79 6.82 10.17 2.62
CA GLY A 79 6.91 11.28 3.56
C GLY A 79 5.55 11.93 3.84
N LYS A 80 4.78 12.24 2.80
CA LYS A 80 3.44 12.85 2.94
C LYS A 80 2.46 11.92 3.68
N ILE A 81 2.46 10.62 3.37
CA ILE A 81 1.65 9.62 4.09
C ILE A 81 2.05 9.57 5.57
N ARG A 82 3.36 9.63 5.87
CA ARG A 82 3.88 9.69 7.23
C ARG A 82 3.42 10.94 7.97
N ASP A 83 3.35 12.09 7.31
CA ASP A 83 2.89 13.34 7.91
C ASP A 83 1.40 13.28 8.27
N ILE A 84 0.57 12.71 7.39
CA ILE A 84 -0.85 12.43 7.69
C ILE A 84 -0.97 11.52 8.92
N ARG A 85 -0.18 10.43 8.97
CA ARG A 85 -0.14 9.54 10.13
C ARG A 85 0.20 10.29 11.41
N HIS A 86 1.18 11.20 11.39
CA HIS A 86 1.56 11.99 12.54
C HIS A 86 0.44 12.95 13.00
N LEU A 87 -0.30 13.57 12.08
CA LEU A 87 -1.47 14.39 12.42
C LEU A 87 -2.53 13.56 13.16
N ILE A 88 -2.85 12.38 12.64
CA ILE A 88 -3.84 11.47 13.25
C ILE A 88 -3.36 10.98 14.62
N GLN A 89 -2.09 10.62 14.76
CA GLN A 89 -1.48 10.24 16.05
C GLN A 89 -1.60 11.37 17.09
N LYS A 90 -1.41 12.62 16.66
CA LYS A 90 -1.53 13.82 17.49
C LYS A 90 -2.96 14.31 17.71
N ARG A 91 -3.98 13.58 17.22
CA ARG A 91 -5.40 13.98 17.29
C ARG A 91 -5.67 15.32 16.59
N ARG A 92 -5.01 15.52 15.45
CA ARG A 92 -5.16 16.68 14.57
C ARG A 92 -5.70 16.24 13.21
N GLU A 93 -6.66 15.33 13.23
CA GLU A 93 -7.26 14.76 12.01
C GLU A 93 -7.94 15.81 11.12
N ALA A 94 -8.42 16.91 11.69
CA ALA A 94 -9.06 18.02 10.99
C ALA A 94 -8.09 18.76 10.05
N GLU A 95 -6.79 18.58 10.26
CA GLU A 95 -5.73 19.16 9.43
C GLU A 95 -5.27 18.23 8.31
N VAL A 96 -5.81 17.01 8.24
CA VAL A 96 -5.39 16.04 7.22
C VAL A 96 -5.94 16.43 5.86
N ASP A 97 -5.04 16.72 4.94
CA ASP A 97 -5.35 16.80 3.52
C ASP A 97 -5.16 15.43 2.85
N TRP A 98 -6.27 14.72 2.68
CA TRP A 98 -6.29 13.43 1.98
C TRP A 98 -6.13 13.57 0.46
N ASN A 99 -6.63 14.67 -0.12
CA ASN A 99 -6.76 14.77 -1.58
C ASN A 99 -5.39 14.80 -2.25
N THR A 100 -4.45 15.57 -1.71
CA THR A 100 -3.10 15.68 -2.27
C THR A 100 -2.43 14.31 -2.38
N VAL A 101 -2.46 13.51 -1.30
CA VAL A 101 -1.79 12.20 -1.31
C VAL A 101 -2.54 11.15 -2.14
N LEU A 102 -3.88 11.19 -2.16
CA LEU A 102 -4.69 10.27 -2.95
C LEU A 102 -4.44 10.45 -4.45
N VAL A 103 -4.42 11.70 -4.93
CA VAL A 103 -4.15 12.01 -6.34
C VAL A 103 -2.73 11.58 -6.75
N GLU A 104 -1.73 11.81 -5.89
CA GLU A 104 -0.35 11.41 -6.20
C GLU A 104 -0.16 9.90 -6.26
N VAL A 105 -0.78 9.16 -5.33
CA VAL A 105 -0.69 7.69 -5.31
C VAL A 105 -1.51 7.06 -6.45
N ASP A 106 -2.70 7.58 -6.76
CA ASP A 106 -3.49 7.15 -7.93
C ASP A 106 -2.73 7.35 -9.24
N ALA A 107 -2.08 8.51 -9.40
CA ALA A 107 -1.24 8.76 -10.58
C ALA A 107 -0.06 7.78 -10.68
N LEU A 108 0.51 7.37 -9.56
CA LEU A 108 1.60 6.38 -9.52
C LEU A 108 1.09 4.98 -9.87
N ALA A 109 -0.02 4.54 -9.26
CA ALA A 109 -0.65 3.25 -9.55
C ALA A 109 -1.13 3.14 -11.00
N SER A 110 -1.67 4.23 -11.54
CA SER A 110 -2.08 4.33 -12.95
C SER A 110 -0.91 4.18 -13.93
N ARG A 111 0.32 4.57 -13.55
CA ARG A 111 1.51 4.32 -14.38
C ARG A 111 1.95 2.86 -14.30
N GLU A 112 2.02 2.32 -13.08
CA GLU A 112 2.41 0.93 -12.82
C GLU A 112 1.54 -0.07 -13.60
N THR A 113 0.22 0.15 -13.61
CA THR A 113 -0.74 -0.70 -14.33
C THR A 113 -0.57 -0.65 -15.85
N ARG A 114 -0.18 0.50 -16.41
CA ARG A 114 0.11 0.64 -17.85
C ARG A 114 1.41 -0.06 -18.23
N ASP A 115 2.43 0.08 -17.40
CA ASP A 115 3.75 -0.54 -17.63
C ASP A 115 3.68 -2.07 -17.53
N THR A 116 2.90 -2.59 -16.58
CA THR A 116 2.63 -4.04 -16.46
C THR A 116 1.88 -4.58 -17.68
N SER A 117 0.99 -3.77 -18.28
CA SER A 117 0.23 -4.16 -19.49
C SER A 117 1.05 -4.09 -20.78
N ALA A 118 2.24 -3.48 -20.75
CA ALA A 118 3.12 -3.30 -21.90
C ALA A 118 4.26 -4.33 -21.99
N ALA A 119 4.40 -5.23 -21.01
CA ALA A 119 5.41 -6.29 -21.06
C ALA A 119 5.05 -7.33 -22.15
N PRO A 120 5.96 -7.64 -23.10
CA PRO A 120 5.66 -8.58 -24.18
C PRO A 120 5.45 -9.99 -23.59
N SER A 121 4.36 -10.62 -24.01
CA SER A 121 4.11 -12.04 -23.80
C SER A 121 5.30 -12.84 -24.32
N GLN A 122 6.08 -13.43 -23.41
CA GLN A 122 7.12 -14.37 -23.77
C GLN A 122 6.48 -15.50 -24.56
N THR A 123 6.75 -15.50 -25.87
CA THR A 123 6.37 -16.57 -26.78
C THR A 123 7.40 -17.65 -26.58
N THR A 124 7.06 -18.68 -25.81
CA THR A 124 7.89 -19.88 -25.68
C THR A 124 7.76 -20.69 -26.99
N PRO A 125 8.87 -21.16 -27.59
CA PRO A 125 8.86 -21.95 -28.82
C PRO A 125 8.19 -23.32 -28.68
#